data_AF-A0A2X5NV98-F1
#
_entry.id   AF-A0A2X5NV98-F1
#
_cell.length_a   1.000
_cell.length_b   1.000
_cell.length_c   1.000
_cell.angle_alpha   90.00
_cell.angle_beta   90.00
_cell.angle_gamma   90.00
#
_symmetry.space_group_name_H-M   'P 1'
#
loop_
_entity.id
_entity.type
_entity.pdbx_description
1 polymer ?
#
loop_
_entity_poly.entity_id
_entity_poly.type
_entity_poly.pdbx_seq_one_letter_code
_entity_poly.pdbx_strand_id
1 'polypeptide(L)'
;MVTIYDNLDKVASLSFRGAKTMAAKLEQNKDVAFLSYQLATIKTDVAELPGCEALGVNPPDNEVLLSLFSRYEFKRWISEVDDGRWLDDKKPAKKVAEQAPEVTSAPAESTLSTENYVTILDEQTFETWLEKLNNCELFAFDLETDSLDTLSANIVGFLLLSPPVKQLTCRWLMIISMRQPSLIVNMF
;
A
#
# COMPACT_ATOMS: atom_id res chain seq x y z
N MET A 1 0.38 -9.95 -33.98
CA MET A 1 -0.26 -8.61 -34.12
C MET A 1 -0.39 -8.19 -35.57
N VAL A 2 0.69 -8.22 -36.36
CA VAL A 2 0.71 -7.85 -37.80
C VAL A 2 -0.37 -8.57 -38.63
N THR A 3 -0.52 -9.89 -38.45
CA THR A 3 -1.53 -10.71 -39.16
C THR A 3 -2.98 -10.25 -38.98
N ILE A 4 -3.31 -9.63 -37.84
CA ILE A 4 -4.68 -9.14 -37.55
C ILE A 4 -4.97 -7.87 -38.37
N TYR A 5 -4.01 -6.95 -38.44
CA TYR A 5 -4.14 -5.69 -39.18
C TYR A 5 -4.05 -5.88 -40.70
N ASP A 6 -3.37 -6.93 -41.17
CA ASP A 6 -3.33 -7.29 -42.59
C ASP A 6 -4.64 -7.93 -43.10
N ASN A 7 -5.57 -8.29 -42.19
CA ASN A 7 -6.80 -9.02 -42.49
C ASN A 7 -8.03 -8.43 -41.77
N LEU A 8 -8.11 -7.09 -41.67
CA LEU A 8 -9.20 -6.41 -40.95
C LEU A 8 -10.58 -6.68 -41.56
N ASP A 9 -10.66 -6.92 -42.87
CA ASP A 9 -11.88 -7.30 -43.59
C ASP A 9 -12.47 -8.61 -43.06
N LYS A 10 -11.61 -9.55 -42.66
CA LYS A 10 -12.02 -10.85 -42.11
C LYS A 10 -12.54 -10.75 -40.68
N VAL A 11 -12.22 -9.69 -39.95
CA VAL A 11 -12.69 -9.48 -38.56
C VAL A 11 -14.21 -9.41 -38.50
N ALA A 12 -14.85 -8.84 -39.54
CA ALA A 12 -16.31 -8.74 -39.62
C ALA A 12 -17.02 -10.09 -39.77
N SER A 13 -16.30 -11.14 -40.20
CA SER A 13 -16.81 -12.51 -40.37
C SER A 13 -16.77 -13.37 -39.10
N LEU A 14 -16.15 -12.87 -38.04
CA LEU A 14 -15.99 -13.61 -36.79
C LEU A 14 -17.29 -13.62 -35.96
N SER A 15 -17.49 -14.69 -35.19
CA SER A 15 -18.74 -14.97 -34.48
C SER A 15 -18.90 -14.25 -33.12
N PHE A 16 -18.24 -13.11 -32.91
CA PHE A 16 -18.30 -12.37 -31.64
C PHE A 16 -19.13 -11.08 -31.73
N ARG A 17 -19.64 -10.63 -30.58
CA ARG A 17 -20.49 -9.44 -30.49
C ARG A 17 -19.69 -8.19 -30.88
N GLY A 18 -20.20 -7.45 -31.88
CA GLY A 18 -19.56 -6.24 -32.38
C GLY A 18 -18.51 -6.46 -33.48
N ALA A 19 -18.35 -7.69 -34.00
CA ALA A 19 -17.41 -7.99 -35.08
C ALA A 19 -17.52 -7.06 -36.29
N LYS A 20 -18.75 -6.74 -36.74
CA LYS A 20 -19.02 -5.87 -37.90
C LYS A 20 -18.49 -4.44 -37.76
N THR A 21 -18.35 -3.92 -36.55
CA THR A 21 -17.87 -2.55 -36.28
C THR A 21 -16.45 -2.53 -35.71
N MET A 22 -15.84 -3.70 -35.49
CA MET A 22 -14.55 -3.83 -34.82
C MET A 22 -13.38 -3.37 -35.70
N ALA A 23 -13.44 -3.60 -37.03
CA ALA A 23 -12.36 -3.23 -37.95
C ALA A 23 -12.02 -1.72 -37.87
N ALA A 24 -13.04 -0.85 -37.86
CA ALA A 24 -12.84 0.60 -37.75
C ALA A 24 -12.22 1.01 -36.39
N LYS A 25 -12.63 0.35 -35.30
CA LYS A 25 -12.07 0.61 -33.96
C LYS A 25 -10.62 0.16 -33.83
N LEU A 26 -10.28 -0.98 -34.43
CA LEU A 26 -8.92 -1.50 -34.47
C LEU A 26 -7.99 -0.57 -35.25
N GLU A 27 -8.44 -0.07 -36.41
CA GLU A 27 -7.65 0.87 -37.22
C GLU A 27 -7.42 2.18 -36.47
N GLN A 28 -8.45 2.75 -35.84
CA GLN A 28 -8.34 3.99 -35.06
C GLN A 28 -7.33 3.89 -33.90
N ASN A 29 -7.16 2.70 -33.31
CA ASN A 29 -6.32 2.48 -32.13
C ASN A 29 -5.07 1.64 -32.44
N LYS A 30 -4.68 1.55 -33.71
CA LYS A 30 -3.57 0.72 -34.18
C LYS A 30 -2.29 0.96 -33.39
N ASP A 31 -1.82 2.20 -33.35
CA ASP A 31 -0.55 2.53 -32.72
C ASP A 31 -0.54 2.18 -31.22
N VAL A 32 -1.64 2.47 -30.53
CA VAL A 32 -1.83 2.12 -29.11
C VAL A 32 -1.84 0.61 -28.91
N ALA A 33 -2.48 -0.15 -29.80
CA ALA A 33 -2.54 -1.60 -29.71
C ALA A 33 -1.17 -2.25 -29.95
N PHE A 34 -0.37 -1.73 -30.89
CA PHE A 34 1.01 -2.19 -31.12
C PHE A 34 1.93 -1.84 -29.93
N LEU A 35 1.78 -0.64 -29.36
CA LEU A 35 2.51 -0.26 -28.15
C LEU A 35 2.12 -1.14 -26.96
N SER A 36 0.83 -1.36 -26.73
CA SER A 36 0.33 -2.23 -25.67
C SER A 36 0.86 -3.66 -25.82
N TYR A 37 0.90 -4.18 -27.06
CA TYR A 37 1.49 -5.48 -27.34
C TYR A 37 2.98 -5.52 -26.98
N GLN A 38 3.75 -4.49 -27.36
CA GLN A 38 5.16 -4.40 -27.00
C GLN A 38 5.37 -4.34 -25.48
N LEU A 39 4.59 -3.51 -24.78
CA LEU A 39 4.68 -3.34 -23.32
C LEU A 39 4.28 -4.60 -22.54
N ALA A 40 3.30 -5.35 -23.05
CA ALA A 40 2.88 -6.61 -22.45
C ALA A 40 3.80 -7.79 -22.84
N THR A 41 4.67 -7.62 -23.84
CA THR A 41 5.60 -8.68 -24.25
C THR A 41 6.71 -8.81 -23.22
N ILE A 42 6.80 -9.99 -22.60
CA ILE A 42 7.89 -10.32 -21.68
C ILE A 42 9.21 -10.28 -22.45
N LYS A 43 10.13 -9.43 -22.00
CA LYS A 43 11.50 -9.39 -22.51
C LYS A 43 12.27 -10.61 -21.99
N THR A 44 12.59 -11.55 -22.88
CA THR A 44 13.27 -12.82 -22.54
C THR A 44 14.76 -12.82 -22.85
N ASP A 45 15.26 -11.78 -23.53
CA ASP A 45 16.62 -11.59 -24.00
C ASP A 45 17.39 -10.57 -23.14
N VAL A 46 17.15 -10.56 -21.84
CA VAL A 46 17.85 -9.67 -20.91
C VAL A 46 19.30 -10.14 -20.77
N ALA A 47 20.24 -9.28 -21.21
CA ALA A 47 21.66 -9.52 -21.01
C ALA A 47 22.00 -9.54 -19.51
N GLU A 48 23.04 -10.29 -19.14
CA GLU A 48 23.61 -10.31 -17.78
C GLU A 48 22.72 -10.97 -16.70
N LEU A 49 21.75 -11.81 -17.07
CA LEU A 49 21.06 -12.63 -16.08
C LEU A 49 21.98 -13.77 -15.58
N PRO A 50 22.11 -13.95 -14.25
CA PRO A 50 22.78 -15.13 -13.71
C PRO A 50 22.04 -16.39 -14.14
N GLY A 51 22.78 -17.45 -14.47
CA GLY A 51 22.17 -18.75 -14.75
C GLY A 51 21.48 -19.33 -13.51
N CYS A 52 20.63 -20.33 -13.69
CA CYS A 52 19.85 -20.94 -12.61
C CYS A 52 20.74 -21.48 -11.47
N GLU A 53 21.95 -21.92 -11.80
CA GLU A 53 22.97 -22.39 -10.86
C GLU A 53 23.43 -21.33 -9.85
N ALA A 54 23.33 -20.05 -10.20
CA ALA A 54 23.69 -18.94 -9.33
C ALA A 54 22.51 -18.45 -8.46
N LEU A 55 21.30 -19.00 -8.65
CA LEU A 55 20.09 -18.67 -7.88
C LEU A 55 19.90 -19.60 -6.66
N GLY A 56 20.99 -20.14 -6.11
CA GLY A 56 20.95 -20.95 -4.90
C GLY A 56 20.51 -20.14 -3.67
N VAL A 57 19.76 -20.77 -2.77
CA VAL A 57 19.41 -20.18 -1.47
C VAL A 57 20.65 -20.22 -0.58
N ASN A 58 21.18 -19.04 -0.25
CA ASN A 58 22.28 -18.91 0.71
C ASN A 58 21.76 -19.09 2.16
N PRO A 59 22.62 -19.55 3.09
CA PRO A 59 22.26 -19.57 4.50
C PRO A 59 21.94 -18.13 5.00
N PRO A 60 21.00 -17.98 5.93
CA PRO A 60 20.64 -16.68 6.48
C PRO A 60 21.82 -16.04 7.21
N ASP A 61 21.99 -14.73 7.01
CA ASP A 61 22.93 -13.91 7.78
C ASP A 61 22.21 -13.36 9.02
N ASN A 62 22.38 -14.04 10.15
CA ASN A 62 21.65 -13.71 11.38
C ASN A 62 21.98 -12.31 11.90
N GLU A 63 23.21 -11.82 11.72
CA GLU A 63 23.59 -10.47 12.17
C GLU A 63 22.86 -9.39 11.36
N VAL A 64 22.85 -9.55 10.04
CA VAL A 64 22.10 -8.65 9.14
C VAL A 64 20.60 -8.72 9.42
N LEU A 65 20.05 -9.92 9.60
CA LEU A 65 18.63 -10.11 9.90
C LEU A 65 18.21 -9.46 11.21
N LEU A 66 18.98 -9.65 12.29
CA LEU A 66 18.69 -9.02 13.59
C LEU A 66 18.72 -7.49 13.49
N SER A 67 19.66 -6.94 12.72
CA SER A 67 19.75 -5.49 12.50
C SER A 67 18.50 -4.94 11.79
N LEU A 68 18.03 -5.63 10.74
CA LEU A 68 16.85 -5.25 9.97
C LEU A 68 15.58 -5.43 10.79
N PHE A 69 15.43 -6.55 11.48
CA PHE A 69 14.23 -6.84 12.29
C PHE A 69 14.13 -5.92 13.50
N SER A 70 15.25 -5.51 14.08
CA SER A 70 15.26 -4.48 15.13
C SER A 70 14.82 -3.13 14.57
N ARG A 71 15.35 -2.73 13.41
CA ARG A 71 14.99 -1.46 12.75
C ARG A 71 13.50 -1.38 12.40
N TYR A 72 12.90 -2.49 11.98
CA TYR A 72 11.47 -2.57 11.60
C TYR A 72 10.58 -3.11 12.74
N GLU A 73 11.11 -3.26 13.94
CA GLU A 73 10.40 -3.75 15.14
C GLU A 73 9.69 -5.11 14.98
N PHE A 74 10.23 -6.02 14.17
CA PHE A 74 9.69 -7.38 14.00
C PHE A 74 10.06 -8.30 15.16
N LYS A 75 9.56 -7.99 16.36
CA LYS A 75 9.88 -8.66 17.64
C LYS A 75 9.76 -10.18 17.60
N ARG A 76 8.78 -10.73 16.88
CA ARG A 76 8.60 -12.18 16.71
C ARG A 76 9.77 -12.80 15.93
N TRP A 77 10.21 -12.15 14.86
CA TRP A 77 11.27 -12.65 14.00
C TRP A 77 12.65 -12.48 14.63
N ILE A 78 12.84 -11.45 15.46
CA ILE A 78 14.02 -11.32 16.32
C ILE A 78 14.15 -12.58 17.20
N SER A 79 13.09 -12.94 17.92
CA SER A 79 13.07 -14.16 18.75
C SER A 79 13.30 -15.43 17.94
N GLU A 80 12.72 -15.53 16.74
CA GLU A 80 12.91 -16.72 15.88
C GLU A 80 14.35 -16.84 15.36
N VAL A 81 15.03 -15.73 15.07
CA VAL A 81 16.45 -15.71 14.69
C VAL A 81 17.35 -16.05 15.88
N ASP A 82 17.10 -15.46 17.05
CA ASP A 82 17.85 -15.73 18.28
C ASP A 82 17.71 -17.19 18.73
N ASP A 83 16.52 -17.77 18.58
CA ASP A 83 16.25 -19.18 18.88
C ASP A 83 16.85 -20.14 17.82
N GLY A 84 17.44 -19.61 16.74
CA GLY A 84 17.98 -20.40 15.62
C GLY A 84 16.91 -21.13 14.81
N ARG A 85 15.65 -20.67 14.88
CA ARG A 85 14.47 -21.29 14.26
C ARG A 85 13.94 -20.51 13.06
N TRP A 86 14.66 -19.46 12.65
CA TRP A 86 14.32 -18.65 11.51
C TRP A 86 14.42 -19.48 10.22
N LEU A 87 13.31 -19.61 9.49
CA LEU A 87 13.16 -20.45 8.29
C LEU A 87 13.37 -21.96 8.50
N ASP A 88 13.30 -22.44 9.74
CA ASP A 88 13.28 -23.89 9.99
C ASP A 88 11.91 -24.48 9.58
N ASP A 89 11.88 -25.24 8.49
CA ASP A 89 10.70 -26.01 8.04
C ASP A 89 10.28 -27.11 9.03
N LYS A 90 11.07 -27.34 10.09
CA LYS A 90 10.68 -28.13 11.25
C LYS A 90 9.69 -27.34 12.11
N LYS A 91 8.43 -27.29 11.67
CA LYS A 91 7.29 -27.06 12.58
C LYS A 91 7.43 -28.00 13.77
N PRO A 92 7.57 -27.53 15.03
CA PRO A 92 6.95 -28.27 16.09
C PRO A 92 5.46 -28.15 15.83
N ALA A 93 4.80 -29.28 15.59
CA ALA A 93 3.37 -29.38 15.78
C ALA A 93 3.11 -29.12 17.28
N LYS A 94 3.07 -27.85 17.68
CA LYS A 94 2.48 -27.45 18.95
C LYS A 94 1.00 -27.76 18.78
N LYS A 95 0.58 -28.92 19.29
CA LYS A 95 -0.80 -29.14 19.72
C LYS A 95 -1.16 -27.90 20.52
N VAL A 96 -2.10 -27.12 20.01
CA VAL A 96 -2.86 -26.18 20.82
C VAL A 96 -3.66 -27.08 21.74
N ALA A 97 -3.04 -27.48 22.85
CA ALA A 97 -3.76 -28.04 23.97
C ALA A 97 -4.56 -26.88 24.52
N GLU A 98 -5.86 -26.98 24.29
CA GLU A 98 -6.92 -26.22 24.90
C GLU A 98 -6.80 -26.35 26.42
N GLN A 99 -6.00 -25.46 27.00
CA GLN A 99 -6.03 -25.13 28.42
C GLN A 99 -6.19 -23.62 28.47
N ALA A 100 -7.45 -23.20 28.34
CA ALA A 100 -7.88 -21.90 28.79
C ALA A 100 -7.66 -21.83 30.32
N PRO A 101 -6.86 -20.89 30.84
CA PRO A 101 -7.09 -20.42 32.18
C PRO A 101 -8.41 -19.65 32.14
N GLU A 102 -9.36 -20.06 32.96
CA GLU A 102 -10.57 -19.32 33.25
C GLU A 102 -10.17 -18.01 33.94
N VAL A 103 -9.89 -16.98 33.14
CA VAL A 103 -9.75 -15.61 33.61
C VAL A 103 -11.11 -14.97 33.41
N THR A 104 -11.85 -14.87 34.51
CA THR A 104 -13.00 -13.98 34.62
C THR A 104 -12.48 -12.54 34.55
N SER A 105 -12.26 -12.04 33.33
CA SER A 105 -12.10 -10.61 33.07
C SER A 105 -13.30 -10.15 32.27
N ALA A 106 -14.15 -9.35 32.92
CA ALA A 106 -15.18 -8.57 32.24
C ALA A 106 -14.58 -7.86 31.01
N PRO A 107 -15.33 -7.68 29.92
CA PRO A 107 -14.85 -6.90 28.79
C PRO A 107 -14.67 -5.47 29.27
N ALA A 108 -13.43 -5.05 29.49
CA ALA A 108 -13.11 -3.65 29.50
C ALA A 108 -13.24 -3.20 28.05
N GLU A 109 -14.39 -2.62 27.71
CA GLU A 109 -14.52 -1.80 26.51
C GLU A 109 -13.45 -0.71 26.61
N SER A 110 -12.35 -0.87 25.88
CA SER A 110 -11.39 0.20 25.65
C SER A 110 -12.08 1.23 24.77
N THR A 111 -12.83 2.14 25.37
CA THR A 111 -13.37 3.30 24.69
C THR A 111 -12.18 4.17 24.27
N LEU A 112 -11.95 4.27 22.95
CA LEU A 112 -10.96 5.19 22.41
C LEU A 112 -11.36 6.61 22.82
N SER A 113 -10.53 7.29 23.61
CA SER A 113 -10.85 8.61 24.10
C SER A 113 -10.78 9.63 22.96
N THR A 114 -11.83 10.45 22.85
CA THR A 114 -11.95 11.50 21.83
C THR A 114 -11.45 12.86 22.31
N GLU A 115 -10.94 12.94 23.53
CA GLU A 115 -10.63 14.18 24.25
C GLU A 115 -9.63 15.11 23.57
N ASN A 116 -8.88 14.63 22.58
CA ASN A 116 -7.88 15.42 21.87
C ASN A 116 -8.20 15.60 20.37
N TYR A 117 -9.39 15.18 19.91
CA TYR A 117 -9.82 15.35 18.52
C TYR A 117 -10.16 16.83 18.26
N VAL A 118 -9.48 17.45 17.29
CA VAL A 118 -9.79 18.79 16.81
C VAL A 118 -10.14 18.78 15.33
N THR A 119 -11.42 18.95 15.00
CA THR A 119 -11.86 19.12 13.62
C THR A 119 -11.50 20.52 13.14
N ILE A 120 -10.70 20.58 12.08
CA ILE A 120 -10.30 21.83 11.44
C ILE A 120 -11.19 22.05 10.23
N LEU A 121 -12.03 23.08 10.27
CA LEU A 121 -12.94 23.46 9.19
C LEU A 121 -12.72 24.90 8.69
N ASP A 122 -11.78 25.62 9.30
CA ASP A 122 -11.46 27.01 9.01
C ASP A 122 -9.95 27.25 8.96
N GLU A 123 -9.56 28.28 8.23
CA GLU A 123 -8.16 28.62 7.96
C GLU A 123 -7.40 29.07 9.22
N GLN A 124 -8.06 29.82 10.10
CA GLN A 124 -7.43 30.32 11.33
C GLN A 124 -7.01 29.18 12.27
N THR A 125 -7.89 28.19 12.44
CA THR A 125 -7.58 26.98 13.20
C THR A 125 -6.48 26.18 12.50
N PHE A 126 -6.49 26.11 11.17
CA PHE A 126 -5.44 25.43 10.40
C PHE A 126 -4.07 26.06 10.61
N GLU A 127 -3.94 27.39 10.51
CA GLU A 127 -2.67 28.11 10.73
C GLU A 127 -2.09 27.82 12.11
N THR A 128 -2.94 27.81 13.15
CA THR A 128 -2.53 27.50 14.53
C THR A 128 -1.93 26.09 14.63
N TRP A 129 -2.50 25.12 13.90
CA TRP A 129 -1.99 23.76 13.88
C TRP A 129 -0.74 23.60 13.00
N LEU A 130 -0.66 24.36 11.90
CA LEU A 130 0.52 24.40 11.05
C LEU A 130 1.74 24.90 11.82
N GLU A 131 1.60 25.95 12.63
CA GLU A 131 2.68 26.42 13.51
C GLU A 131 3.14 25.36 14.51
N LYS A 132 2.20 24.59 15.10
CA LYS A 132 2.54 23.49 16.01
C LYS A 132 3.31 22.38 15.30
N LEU A 133 2.91 22.03 14.08
CA LEU A 133 3.55 20.99 13.29
C LEU A 133 4.93 21.40 12.78
N ASN A 134 5.12 22.68 12.42
CA ASN A 134 6.43 23.23 12.07
C ASN A 134 7.45 23.13 13.22
N ASN A 135 6.97 23.10 14.47
CA ASN A 135 7.80 22.93 15.66
C ASN A 135 7.85 21.46 16.15
N CYS A 136 7.28 20.53 15.40
CA CYS A 136 7.24 19.11 15.74
C CYS A 136 8.34 18.35 14.99
N GLU A 137 9.13 17.54 15.71
CA GLU A 137 10.20 16.74 15.09
C GLU A 137 9.67 15.61 14.19
N LEU A 138 8.49 15.07 14.53
CA LEU A 138 7.86 13.96 13.81
C LEU A 138 6.35 14.07 13.90
N PHE A 139 5.65 13.86 12.80
CA PHE A 139 4.21 13.66 12.79
C PHE A 139 3.83 12.64 11.72
N ALA A 140 2.68 11.98 11.88
CA ALA A 140 2.10 11.14 10.86
C ALA A 140 1.09 11.95 10.03
N PHE A 141 1.04 11.65 8.73
CA PHE A 141 0.14 12.26 7.77
C PHE A 141 -0.57 11.16 7.00
N ASP A 142 -1.88 11.31 6.86
CA ASP A 142 -2.74 10.40 6.11
C ASP A 142 -3.71 11.22 5.25
N LEU A 143 -4.12 10.71 4.10
CA LEU A 143 -4.96 11.41 3.12
C LEU A 143 -6.19 10.55 2.81
N GLU A 144 -7.34 11.21 2.70
CA GLU A 144 -8.59 10.58 2.30
C GLU A 144 -8.95 10.97 0.87
N THR A 145 -9.40 9.98 0.11
CA THR A 145 -9.72 10.11 -1.32
C THR A 145 -11.17 9.73 -1.63
N ASP A 146 -11.72 10.27 -2.71
CA ASP A 146 -13.09 9.93 -3.18
C ASP A 146 -13.18 8.64 -4.01
N SER A 147 -12.05 8.04 -4.38
CA SER A 147 -11.97 6.90 -5.30
C SER A 147 -10.82 5.94 -4.94
N LEU A 148 -10.95 4.68 -5.36
CA LEU A 148 -9.88 3.67 -5.32
C LEU A 148 -8.94 3.74 -6.53
N ASP A 149 -9.32 4.48 -7.57
CA ASP A 149 -8.48 4.68 -8.75
C ASP A 149 -7.40 5.73 -8.48
N THR A 150 -6.17 5.26 -8.29
CA THR A 150 -5.02 6.09 -7.90
C THR A 150 -4.65 7.16 -8.91
N LEU A 151 -5.10 7.06 -10.18
CA LEU A 151 -4.78 8.05 -11.22
C LEU A 151 -5.80 9.19 -11.33
N SER A 152 -7.01 9.00 -10.81
CA SER A 152 -8.11 9.97 -10.95
C SER A 152 -8.76 10.40 -9.64
N ALA A 153 -8.35 9.80 -8.51
CA ALA A 153 -8.87 10.14 -7.19
C ALA A 153 -8.56 11.59 -6.81
N ASN A 154 -9.54 12.28 -6.24
CA ASN A 154 -9.37 13.60 -5.65
C ASN A 154 -9.13 13.48 -4.16
N ILE A 155 -8.29 14.35 -3.61
CA ILE A 155 -8.12 14.50 -2.17
C ILE A 155 -9.37 15.16 -1.61
N VAL A 156 -10.02 14.50 -0.66
CA VAL A 156 -11.19 15.04 0.05
C VAL A 156 -10.87 15.44 1.48
N GLY A 157 -9.69 15.10 1.98
CA GLY A 157 -9.36 15.27 3.38
C GLY A 157 -7.97 14.79 3.71
N PHE A 158 -7.47 15.18 4.88
CA PHE A 158 -6.23 14.65 5.44
C PHE A 158 -6.30 14.57 6.95
N LEU A 159 -5.41 13.77 7.51
CA LEU A 159 -5.21 13.58 8.94
C LEU A 159 -3.78 13.89 9.32
N LEU A 160 -3.62 14.52 10.47
CA LEU A 160 -2.32 14.89 11.02
C LEU A 160 -2.25 14.47 12.47
N LEU A 161 -1.18 13.75 12.80
CA LEU A 161 -0.94 13.26 14.14
C LEU A 161 0.45 13.64 14.63
N SER A 162 0.53 14.45 15.69
CA SER A 162 1.78 14.73 16.38
C SER A 162 1.89 13.94 17.70
N PRO A 163 3.06 13.35 18.02
CA PRO A 163 3.32 12.74 19.31
C PRO A 163 3.35 13.82 20.40
N PRO A 164 2.96 13.48 21.65
CA PRO A 164 3.07 14.42 22.76
C PRO A 164 4.54 14.81 23.00
N VAL A 165 4.77 16.07 23.36
CA VAL A 165 6.10 16.70 23.56
C VAL A 165 6.94 15.98 24.65
N LYS A 166 6.35 15.07 25.43
CA LYS A 166 7.06 14.17 26.34
C LYS A 166 6.38 12.79 26.37
N GLN A 167 7.14 11.77 25.99
CA GLN A 167 6.87 10.32 26.07
C GLN A 167 6.19 9.61 24.89
N LEU A 168 6.77 8.46 24.54
CA LEU A 168 6.31 7.44 23.58
C LEU A 168 4.97 6.83 23.97
N THR A 169 3.89 7.58 23.82
CA THR A 169 2.55 6.99 23.73
C THR A 169 1.93 7.43 22.42
N CYS A 170 1.76 6.47 21.51
CA CYS A 170 1.01 6.63 20.27
C CYS A 170 -0.44 6.99 20.66
N ARG A 171 -0.77 8.27 20.57
CA ARG A 171 -2.16 8.73 20.52
C ARG A 171 -2.51 8.91 19.05
N TRP A 172 -3.71 8.51 18.63
CA TRP A 172 -4.20 8.55 17.25
C TRP A 172 -5.13 9.75 17.05
N LEU A 173 -5.13 10.42 15.87
CA LEU A 173 -6.10 11.49 15.59
C LEU A 173 -6.24 12.07 14.16
N MET A 174 -7.50 12.19 13.72
CA MET A 174 -8.20 13.33 13.07
C MET A 174 -8.40 13.46 11.54
N ILE A 175 -9.63 13.22 11.07
CA ILE A 175 -10.20 13.46 9.72
C ILE A 175 -10.51 14.94 9.46
N ILE A 176 -9.95 15.51 8.38
CA ILE A 176 -10.48 16.72 7.72
C ILE A 176 -11.47 16.27 6.65
N SER A 177 -12.71 16.77 6.68
CA SER A 177 -13.70 16.53 5.62
C SER A 177 -13.87 17.81 4.80
N MET A 178 -13.29 17.87 3.61
CA MET A 178 -13.55 18.93 2.64
C MET A 178 -14.88 18.69 1.94
N ARG A 179 -15.98 18.92 2.66
CA ARG A 179 -17.33 18.99 2.09
C ARG A 179 -17.82 20.44 1.91
N GLN A 180 -16.90 21.37 1.65
CA GLN A 180 -17.23 22.74 1.23
C GLN A 180 -16.39 23.12 0.00
N PRO A 181 -16.99 23.57 -1.11
CA PRO A 181 -16.31 23.77 -2.39
C PRO A 181 -15.40 25.02 -2.46
N SER A 182 -14.96 25.59 -1.33
CA SER A 182 -14.28 26.89 -1.31
C SER A 182 -12.92 26.93 -0.61
N LEU A 183 -12.36 25.82 -0.15
CA LEU A 183 -10.97 25.79 0.33
C LEU A 183 -10.13 24.86 -0.55
N ILE A 184 -9.65 25.40 -1.67
CA ILE A 184 -8.47 24.88 -2.36
C ILE A 184 -7.28 25.56 -1.71
N VAL A 185 -6.67 24.90 -0.72
CA VAL A 185 -5.30 25.25 -0.32
C VAL A 185 -4.40 24.67 -1.39
N ASN A 186 -3.90 25.53 -2.29
CA ASN A 186 -2.84 25.16 -3.23
C ASN A 186 -1.57 24.83 -2.43
N MET A 187 -1.36 23.55 -2.16
CA MET A 187 -0.03 23.03 -1.83
C MET A 187 0.70 22.78 -3.16
N PHE A 188 1.79 23.51 -3.36
CA PHE A 188 2.81 23.20 -4.36
C PHE A 188 3.53 21.89 -4.01
#